data_AF-X1HHY7-F1
#
_entry.id   AF-X1HHY7-F1
#
_cell.length_a   1.000
_cell.length_b   1.000
_cell.length_c   1.000
_cell.angle_alpha   90.00
_cell.angle_beta   90.00
_cell.angle_gamma   90.00
#
_symmetry.space_group_name_H-M   'P 1'
#
loop_
_entity.id
_entity.type
_entity.pdbx_description
1 polymer ?
#
loop_
_entity_poly.entity_id
_entity_poly.type
_entity_poly.pdbx_seq_one_letter_code
_entity_poly.pdbx_strand_id
1 'polypeptide(L)'
;MSQDGDVKVLKVTLIIGAVISFVYGFGFLFVPGLLVSLSGTNPVEFGWLRWSGGVIIALGIGCLMVSSKPEKQGIFVTSMALANLFAGLGMLYSWIMQEYSGATWFIALPTCLLLVLSGLLWWGRGQAKGIL
;
A
#
# COMPACT_ATOMS: atom_id res chain seq x y z
N MET A 1 7.78 -27.20 10.05
CA MET A 1 7.06 -26.44 9.00
C MET A 1 7.97 -26.38 7.79
N SER A 2 7.46 -26.68 6.60
CA SER A 2 8.27 -26.63 5.37
C SER A 2 8.66 -25.17 5.09
N GLN A 3 9.95 -24.88 4.94
CA GLN A 3 10.47 -23.53 4.64
C GLN A 3 9.73 -22.84 3.48
N ASP A 4 9.24 -23.59 2.50
CA ASP A 4 8.46 -23.06 1.37
C ASP A 4 7.09 -22.47 1.76
N GLY A 5 6.43 -23.05 2.76
CA GLY A 5 5.13 -22.57 3.26
C GLY A 5 5.28 -21.25 4.01
N ASP A 6 6.35 -21.13 4.78
CA ASP A 6 6.63 -20.01 5.68
C ASP A 6 6.89 -18.70 4.90
N VAL A 7 7.38 -18.81 3.66
CA VAL A 7 7.71 -17.66 2.80
C VAL A 7 6.58 -17.33 1.82
N LYS A 8 5.71 -18.31 1.51
CA LYS A 8 4.62 -18.15 0.52
C LYS A 8 3.68 -17.01 0.87
N VAL A 9 3.27 -16.91 2.15
CA VAL A 9 2.37 -15.85 2.62
C VAL A 9 2.99 -14.48 2.37
N LEU A 10 4.26 -14.30 2.75
CA LEU A 10 4.97 -13.04 2.52
C LEU A 10 5.05 -12.68 1.03
N LYS A 11 5.43 -13.62 0.17
CA LYS A 11 5.56 -13.38 -1.27
C LYS A 11 4.22 -12.96 -1.88
N VAL A 12 3.14 -13.66 -1.56
CA VAL A 12 1.79 -13.33 -2.03
C VAL A 12 1.38 -11.94 -1.55
N THR A 13 1.60 -11.62 -0.26
CA THR A 13 1.31 -10.30 0.29
C THR A 13 2.08 -9.19 -0.43
N LEU A 14 3.37 -9.38 -0.70
CA LEU A 14 4.19 -8.42 -1.44
C LEU A 14 3.69 -8.24 -2.88
N ILE A 15 3.27 -9.31 -3.56
CA ILE A 15 2.68 -9.22 -4.91
C ILE A 15 1.38 -8.43 -4.87
N ILE A 16 0.49 -8.69 -3.91
CA ILE A 16 -0.74 -7.90 -3.72
C ILE A 16 -0.41 -6.43 -3.49
N GLY A 17 0.56 -6.15 -2.62
CA GLY A 17 1.05 -4.80 -2.37
C GLY A 17 1.55 -4.12 -3.64
N ALA A 18 2.31 -4.82 -4.48
CA ALA A 18 2.78 -4.31 -5.76
C ALA A 18 1.63 -3.97 -6.71
N VAL A 19 0.62 -4.84 -6.83
CA VAL A 19 -0.55 -4.60 -7.68
C VAL A 19 -1.31 -3.36 -7.23
N ILE A 20 -1.59 -3.24 -5.92
CA ILE A 20 -2.26 -2.07 -5.35
C ILE A 20 -1.43 -0.81 -5.62
N SER A 21 -0.13 -0.85 -5.34
CA SER A 21 0.79 0.25 -5.62
C SER A 21 0.79 0.67 -7.08
N PHE A 22 0.74 -0.26 -8.02
CA PHE A 22 0.65 0.10 -9.43
C PHE A 22 -0.71 0.72 -9.76
N VAL A 23 -1.83 0.13 -9.36
CA VAL A 23 -3.16 0.68 -9.66
C VAL A 23 -3.30 2.12 -9.15
N TYR A 24 -2.99 2.36 -7.88
CA TYR A 24 -3.08 3.70 -7.29
C TYR A 24 -1.96 4.64 -7.78
N GLY A 25 -0.73 4.12 -7.90
CA GLY A 25 0.42 4.90 -8.31
C GLY A 25 0.32 5.40 -9.76
N PHE A 26 -0.08 4.53 -10.70
CA PHE A 26 -0.34 4.94 -12.09
C PHE A 26 -1.51 5.91 -12.17
N GLY A 27 -2.58 5.65 -11.41
CA GLY A 27 -3.73 6.53 -11.34
C GLY A 27 -3.35 7.95 -10.90
N PHE A 28 -2.62 8.07 -9.80
CA PHE A 28 -2.18 9.38 -9.28
C PHE A 28 -1.12 10.06 -10.16
N LEU A 29 -0.22 9.30 -10.78
CA LEU A 29 0.85 9.87 -11.59
C LEU A 29 0.37 10.35 -12.97
N PHE A 30 -0.40 9.55 -13.69
CA PHE A 30 -0.74 9.82 -15.09
C PHE A 30 -2.13 10.39 -15.29
N VAL A 31 -3.11 10.00 -14.46
CA VAL A 31 -4.52 10.39 -14.63
C VAL A 31 -5.16 10.95 -13.35
N PRO A 32 -4.51 11.87 -12.61
CA PRO A 32 -5.03 12.37 -11.34
C PRO A 32 -6.40 13.06 -11.47
N GLY A 33 -6.67 13.74 -12.59
CA GLY A 33 -7.95 14.40 -12.83
C GLY A 33 -9.15 13.45 -12.89
N LEU A 34 -8.96 12.24 -13.45
CA LEU A 34 -10.00 11.22 -13.47
C LEU A 34 -10.32 10.76 -12.05
N LEU A 35 -9.29 10.52 -11.23
CA LEU A 35 -9.47 10.09 -9.84
C LEU A 35 -10.15 11.16 -8.99
N VAL A 36 -9.77 12.43 -9.14
CA VAL A 36 -10.42 13.56 -8.44
C VAL A 36 -11.88 13.73 -8.87
N SER A 37 -12.18 13.52 -10.15
CA SER A 37 -13.57 13.56 -10.62
C SER A 37 -14.40 12.41 -10.05
N LEU A 38 -13.84 11.20 -9.99
CA LEU A 38 -14.51 10.02 -9.44
C LEU A 38 -14.69 10.11 -7.92
N SER A 39 -13.76 10.75 -7.21
CA SER A 39 -13.88 10.97 -5.77
C SER A 39 -14.94 12.00 -5.41
N GLY A 40 -15.34 12.87 -6.33
CA GLY A 40 -16.29 13.95 -6.07
C GLY A 40 -15.77 14.99 -5.08
N THR A 41 -14.44 15.06 -4.90
CA THR A 41 -13.81 15.98 -3.94
C THR A 41 -13.55 17.36 -4.55
N ASN A 42 -13.27 18.33 -3.68
CA ASN A 42 -12.73 19.63 -4.07
C ASN A 42 -11.41 19.47 -4.86
N PRO A 43 -11.04 20.49 -5.67
CA PRO A 43 -9.78 20.47 -6.40
C PRO A 43 -8.59 20.28 -5.46
N VAL A 44 -7.76 19.29 -5.76
CA VAL A 44 -6.46 19.07 -5.11
C VAL A 44 -5.38 19.42 -6.13
N GLU A 45 -4.31 20.06 -5.69
CA GLU A 45 -3.17 20.35 -6.55
C GLU A 45 -2.60 19.04 -7.13
N PHE A 46 -2.66 18.90 -8.46
CA PHE A 46 -2.23 17.67 -9.16
C PHE A 46 -0.75 17.36 -8.93
N GLY A 47 0.07 18.35 -8.57
CA GLY A 47 1.46 18.15 -8.16
C GLY A 47 1.60 17.17 -6.99
N TRP A 48 0.78 17.32 -5.95
CA TRP A 48 0.80 16.43 -4.78
C TRP A 48 0.40 15.00 -5.12
N LEU A 49 -0.59 14.85 -6.00
CA LEU A 49 -1.04 13.55 -6.48
C LEU A 49 0.06 12.88 -7.32
N ARG A 50 0.62 13.60 -8.30
CA ARG A 50 1.67 13.04 -9.17
C ARG A 50 2.93 12.63 -8.40
N TRP A 51 3.37 13.48 -7.48
CA TRP A 51 4.50 13.16 -6.62
C TRP A 51 4.26 11.89 -5.81
N SER A 52 3.10 11.80 -5.16
CA SER A 52 2.69 10.60 -4.41
C SER A 52 2.61 9.36 -5.32
N GLY A 53 2.08 9.52 -6.53
CA GLY A 53 2.00 8.45 -7.52
C GLY A 53 3.36 7.85 -7.88
N GLY A 54 4.37 8.70 -8.13
CA GLY A 54 5.74 8.25 -8.38
C GLY A 54 6.35 7.47 -7.21
N VAL A 55 6.15 7.96 -5.97
CA VAL A 55 6.62 7.27 -4.75
C VAL A 55 5.94 5.90 -4.61
N ILE A 56 4.62 5.83 -4.80
CA ILE A 56 3.85 4.59 -4.65
C ILE A 56 4.27 3.55 -5.69
N ILE A 57 4.53 3.96 -6.95
CA ILE A 57 5.05 3.05 -7.98
C ILE A 57 6.41 2.47 -7.57
N ALA A 58 7.32 3.30 -7.06
CA ALA A 58 8.63 2.85 -6.60
C ALA A 58 8.52 1.81 -5.46
N LEU A 59 7.60 2.02 -4.51
CA LEU A 59 7.31 1.03 -3.47
C LEU A 59 6.79 -0.29 -4.05
N GLY A 60 5.92 -0.22 -5.08
CA GLY A 60 5.42 -1.40 -5.78
C GLY A 60 6.52 -2.20 -6.48
N ILE A 61 7.49 -1.52 -7.11
CA ILE A 61 8.68 -2.16 -7.68
C ILE A 61 9.50 -2.84 -6.57
N GLY A 62 9.72 -2.15 -5.44
CA GLY A 62 10.40 -2.72 -4.28
C GLY A 62 9.71 -4.01 -3.79
N CYS A 63 8.39 -4.01 -3.72
CA CYS A 63 7.61 -5.20 -3.37
C CYS A 63 7.85 -6.38 -4.34
N LEU A 64 7.89 -6.13 -5.66
CA LEU A 64 8.20 -7.18 -6.64
C LEU A 64 9.62 -7.73 -6.47
N MET A 65 10.61 -6.85 -6.29
CA MET A 65 12.00 -7.25 -6.10
C MET A 65 12.15 -8.15 -4.86
N VAL A 66 11.56 -7.74 -3.73
CA VAL A 66 11.62 -8.50 -2.48
C VAL A 66 10.77 -9.77 -2.54
N SER A 67 9.65 -9.79 -3.26
CA SER A 67 8.88 -11.03 -3.45
C SER A 67 9.67 -12.10 -4.21
N SER A 68 10.56 -11.67 -5.10
CA SER A 68 11.41 -12.57 -5.88
C SER A 68 12.60 -13.08 -5.05
N LYS A 69 13.21 -12.21 -4.24
CA LYS A 69 14.37 -12.49 -3.39
C LYS A 69 14.19 -11.87 -1.99
N PRO A 70 13.46 -12.56 -1.10
CA PRO A 70 13.13 -12.02 0.23
C PRO A 70 14.30 -12.06 1.21
N GLU A 71 15.40 -12.75 0.90
CA GLU A 71 16.48 -13.00 1.85
C GLU A 71 17.12 -11.69 2.35
N LYS A 72 17.22 -11.53 3.68
CA LYS A 72 17.80 -10.34 4.35
C LYS A 72 17.03 -9.04 4.09
N GLN A 73 15.78 -9.11 3.61
CA GLN A 73 14.95 -7.94 3.31
C GLN A 73 14.00 -7.57 4.45
N GLY A 74 14.23 -8.06 5.67
CA GLY A 74 13.37 -7.81 6.83
C GLY A 74 13.13 -6.33 7.11
N ILE A 75 14.12 -5.46 6.85
CA ILE A 75 13.97 -4.00 6.99
C ILE A 75 12.93 -3.46 6.01
N PHE A 76 13.03 -3.81 4.72
CA PHE A 76 12.07 -3.36 3.71
C PHE A 76 10.64 -3.81 4.05
N VAL A 77 10.46 -5.08 4.41
CA VAL A 77 9.13 -5.62 4.78
C VAL A 77 8.57 -4.88 5.99
N THR A 78 9.40 -4.57 6.99
CA THR A 78 9.00 -3.80 8.18
C THR A 78 8.61 -2.38 7.80
N SER A 79 9.41 -1.70 6.98
CA SER A 79 9.10 -0.35 6.48
C SER A 79 7.80 -0.33 5.68
N MET A 80 7.55 -1.33 4.84
CA MET A 80 6.29 -1.45 4.10
C MET A 80 5.10 -1.70 5.03
N ALA A 81 5.24 -2.56 6.03
CA ALA A 81 4.17 -2.82 7.00
C ALA A 81 3.80 -1.53 7.76
N LEU A 82 4.80 -0.74 8.17
CA LEU A 82 4.62 0.55 8.83
C LEU A 82 4.04 1.62 7.90
N ALA A 83 4.52 1.71 6.65
CA ALA A 83 4.00 2.67 5.67
C ALA A 83 2.50 2.46 5.44
N ASN A 84 2.09 1.20 5.25
CA ASN A 84 0.68 0.83 5.10
C ASN A 84 -0.13 1.07 6.38
N LEU A 85 0.45 0.79 7.55
CA LEU A 85 -0.21 1.05 8.84
C LEU A 85 -0.48 2.55 9.02
N PHE A 86 0.54 3.39 8.90
CA PHE A 86 0.41 4.83 9.13
C PHE A 86 -0.45 5.50 8.06
N ALA A 87 -0.35 5.09 6.78
CA ALA A 87 -1.24 5.58 5.74
C ALA A 87 -2.70 5.17 6.04
N GLY A 88 -2.95 3.91 6.39
CA GLY A 88 -4.28 3.43 6.74
C GLY A 88 -4.87 4.13 7.96
N LEU A 89 -4.08 4.32 9.02
CA LEU A 89 -4.50 5.07 10.21
C LEU A 89 -4.77 6.55 9.91
N GLY A 90 -3.96 7.18 9.07
CA GLY A 90 -4.18 8.56 8.63
C GLY A 90 -5.50 8.71 7.86
N MET A 91 -5.79 7.80 6.93
CA MET A 91 -7.06 7.82 6.20
C MET A 91 -8.25 7.50 7.11
N LEU A 92 -8.11 6.54 8.03
CA LEU A 92 -9.13 6.25 9.03
C LEU A 92 -9.43 7.47 9.90
N TYR A 93 -8.39 8.18 10.34
CA TYR A 93 -8.52 9.42 11.10
C TYR A 93 -9.30 10.48 10.30
N SER A 94 -8.89 10.77 9.06
CA SER A 94 -9.59 11.75 8.22
C SER A 94 -11.04 11.35 7.91
N TRP A 95 -11.33 10.04 7.86
CA TRP A 95 -12.70 9.55 7.71
C TRP A 95 -13.53 9.79 8.99
N ILE A 96 -13.00 9.44 10.16
CA ILE A 96 -13.69 9.63 11.45
C ILE A 96 -13.93 11.12 11.73
N MET A 97 -12.93 11.95 11.45
CA MET A 97 -12.97 13.40 11.68
C MET A 97 -13.73 14.18 10.59
N GLN A 98 -14.30 13.49 9.60
CA GLN A 98 -15.04 14.11 8.48
C GLN A 98 -14.23 15.16 7.71
N GLU A 99 -12.90 15.00 7.64
CA GLU A 99 -12.02 15.86 6.84
C GLU A 99 -12.15 15.57 5.33
N TYR A 100 -12.61 14.35 5.00
CA TYR A 100 -12.82 13.92 3.63
C TYR A 100 -14.23 14.29 3.14
N SER A 101 -14.30 15.15 2.12
CA SER A 101 -15.56 15.65 1.56
C SER A 101 -16.09 14.89 0.35
N GLY A 102 -15.37 13.86 -0.11
CA GLY A 102 -15.73 13.08 -1.29
C GLY A 102 -16.64 11.89 -1.00
N ALA A 103 -16.84 11.06 -2.04
CA ALA A 103 -17.61 9.82 -1.93
C ALA A 103 -16.95 8.85 -0.92
N THR A 104 -17.74 8.36 0.04
CA THR A 104 -17.24 7.55 1.17
C THR A 104 -16.42 6.33 0.73
N TRP A 105 -16.79 5.68 -0.37
CA TRP A 105 -16.06 4.50 -0.86
C TRP A 105 -14.61 4.82 -1.25
N PHE A 106 -14.34 6.07 -1.66
CA PHE A 106 -13.04 6.52 -2.14
C PHE A 106 -12.03 6.76 -1.00
N ILE A 107 -12.51 6.89 0.25
CA ILE A 107 -11.68 6.86 1.46
C ILE A 107 -11.75 5.50 2.17
N ALA A 108 -12.92 4.86 2.21
CA ALA A 108 -13.12 3.60 2.93
C ALA A 108 -12.32 2.45 2.30
N LEU A 109 -12.38 2.28 0.98
CA LEU A 109 -11.68 1.20 0.28
C LEU A 109 -10.15 1.25 0.49
N PRO A 110 -9.44 2.37 0.20
CA PRO A 110 -8.01 2.43 0.44
C PRO A 110 -7.66 2.31 1.93
N THR A 111 -8.47 2.85 2.85
CA THR A 111 -8.26 2.66 4.30
C THR A 111 -8.23 1.17 4.66
N CYS A 112 -9.25 0.42 4.24
CA CYS A 112 -9.33 -1.03 4.50
C CYS A 112 -8.17 -1.79 3.85
N LEU A 113 -7.85 -1.49 2.58
CA LEU A 113 -6.75 -2.14 1.87
C LEU A 113 -5.42 -1.95 2.59
N LEU A 114 -5.10 -0.72 3.00
CA LEU A 114 -3.85 -0.39 3.68
C LEU A 114 -3.73 -1.09 5.04
N LEU A 115 -4.78 -1.08 5.85
CA LEU A 115 -4.78 -1.74 7.17
C LEU A 115 -4.69 -3.27 7.06
N VAL A 116 -5.44 -3.87 6.13
CA VAL A 116 -5.38 -5.31 5.87
C VAL A 116 -3.99 -5.70 5.35
N LEU A 117 -3.44 -4.94 4.39
CA LEU A 117 -2.13 -5.22 3.83
C LEU A 117 -1.03 -5.10 4.90
N SER A 118 -1.12 -4.11 5.79
CA SER A 118 -0.21 -4.00 6.94
C SER A 118 -0.26 -5.24 7.83
N GLY A 119 -1.47 -5.70 8.19
CA GLY A 119 -1.64 -6.92 8.98
C GLY A 119 -1.06 -8.16 8.29
N LEU A 120 -1.30 -8.32 6.99
CA LEU A 120 -0.74 -9.40 6.19
C LEU A 120 0.78 -9.34 6.08
N LEU A 121 1.37 -8.14 6.00
CA LEU A 121 2.83 -7.96 5.97
C LEU A 121 3.46 -8.32 7.31
N TRP A 122 2.86 -7.92 8.44
CA TRP A 122 3.31 -8.32 9.77
C TRP A 122 3.23 -9.83 9.97
N TRP A 123 2.13 -10.43 9.53
CA TRP A 123 1.95 -11.88 9.61
C TRP A 123 2.94 -12.63 8.71
N GLY A 124 3.07 -12.24 7.44
CA GLY A 124 4.02 -12.82 6.50
C GLY A 124 5.47 -12.69 6.97
N ARG A 125 5.83 -11.52 7.55
CA ARG A 125 7.12 -11.30 8.20
C ARG A 125 7.36 -12.25 9.37
N GLY A 126 6.34 -12.46 10.21
CA GLY A 126 6.42 -13.36 11.36
C GLY A 126 6.72 -14.80 10.95
N GLN A 127 6.09 -15.28 9.87
CA GLN A 127 6.35 -16.62 9.33
C GLN A 127 7.72 -16.73 8.65
N ALA A 128 8.12 -15.71 7.88
CA ALA A 128 9.39 -15.70 7.15
C ALA A 128 10.62 -15.26 7.97
N LYS A 129 10.52 -15.15 9.30
CA LYS A 129 11.60 -14.59 10.16
C LYS A 129 12.95 -15.32 10.01
N GLY A 130 12.95 -16.60 9.65
CA GLY A 130 14.18 -17.37 9.45
C GLY A 130 14.99 -17.01 8.20
N ILE A 131 14.39 -16.32 7.23
CA ILE A 131 15.05 -15.93 5.97
C ILE A 131 15.20 -14.41 5.80
N LEU A 132 14.39 -13.64 6.52
CA LEU A 132 14.33 -12.17 6.45
C LEU A 132 15.48 -11.45 7.14
#